data_AF-A0A7X7QFJ2-F1
#
_entry.id   AF-A0A7X7QFJ2-F1
#
_cell.length_a   1.000
_cell.length_b   1.000
_cell.length_c   1.000
_cell.angle_alpha   90.00
_cell.angle_beta   90.00
_cell.angle_gamma   90.00
#
_symmetry.space_group_name_H-M   'P 1'
#
loop_
_entity.id
_entity.type
_entity.pdbx_description
1 polymer ?
#
loop_
_entity_poly.entity_id
_entity_poly.type
_entity_poly.pdbx_seq_one_letter_code
_entity_poly.pdbx_strand_id
1 'polypeptide(L)'
;VHRLNDFDLGVHVLPPVSFNNAWALPNKFFDFVQARLGVVVGPSPEMARLVREHGLGAVAEDFSAKALTAVLDALTPDRVTAWKQASHAAARELSAESQVQTWHRAVTALLT
;
A
#
# COMPACT_ATOMS: atom_id res chain seq x y z
N VAL A 1 8.93 9.50 7.16
CA VAL A 1 9.37 9.01 5.84
C VAL A 1 10.88 8.80 5.76
N HIS A 2 11.73 9.78 6.10
CA HIS A 2 13.19 9.63 5.94
C HIS A 2 13.78 8.36 6.59
N ARG A 3 13.48 8.11 7.88
CA ARG A 3 13.91 6.86 8.57
C ARG A 3 13.24 5.57 8.06
N LEU A 4 12.17 5.68 7.26
CA LEU A 4 11.53 4.49 6.70
C LEU A 4 12.26 4.02 5.44
N ASN A 5 12.86 4.93 4.68
CA ASN A 5 13.56 4.61 3.43
C ASN A 5 14.82 3.76 3.65
N ASP A 6 15.34 3.72 4.89
CA ASP A 6 16.43 2.84 5.32
C ASP A 6 16.03 1.35 5.34
N PHE A 7 14.74 1.05 5.21
CA PHE A 7 14.21 -0.31 5.14
C PHE A 7 13.84 -0.68 3.70
N ASP A 8 13.44 -1.94 3.51
CA ASP A 8 13.05 -2.47 2.20
C ASP A 8 11.56 -2.67 2.03
N LEU A 9 10.87 -3.04 3.12
CA LEU A 9 9.46 -3.42 3.10
C LEU A 9 8.67 -2.75 4.22
N GLY A 10 7.48 -2.27 3.89
CA GLY A 10 6.43 -1.95 4.85
C GLY A 10 5.45 -3.11 4.97
N VAL A 11 5.17 -3.55 6.20
CA VAL A 11 4.20 -4.63 6.47
C VAL A 11 3.01 -4.06 7.24
N HIS A 12 1.80 -4.30 6.74
CA HIS A 12 0.56 -3.93 7.42
C HIS A 12 -0.54 -4.97 7.20
N VAL A 13 -0.61 -5.95 8.11
CA VAL A 13 -1.66 -6.97 8.14
C VAL A 13 -2.68 -6.56 9.20
N LEU A 14 -3.85 -6.09 8.77
CA LEU A 14 -4.92 -5.62 9.64
C LEU A 14 -6.13 -6.56 9.56
N PRO A 15 -6.37 -7.43 10.56
CA PRO A 15 -7.54 -8.29 10.57
C PRO A 15 -8.86 -7.50 10.52
N PRO A 16 -9.87 -7.97 9.77
CA PRO A 16 -11.13 -7.26 9.54
C PRO A 16 -12.12 -7.47 10.70
N VAL A 17 -11.70 -7.12 11.92
CA VAL A 17 -12.54 -7.28 13.14
C VAL A 17 -13.72 -6.31 13.20
N SER A 18 -13.78 -5.34 12.28
CA SER A 18 -14.92 -4.45 12.06
C SER A 18 -15.05 -4.11 10.57
N PHE A 19 -16.20 -3.57 10.18
CA PHE A 19 -16.41 -3.03 8.83
C PHE A 19 -15.33 -2.01 8.46
N ASN A 20 -15.00 -1.11 9.39
CA ASN A 20 -13.96 -0.09 9.16
C ASN A 20 -12.59 -0.71 8.95
N ASN A 21 -12.25 -1.78 9.68
CA ASN A 21 -10.98 -2.49 9.47
C ASN A 21 -10.95 -3.21 8.12
N ALA A 22 -12.08 -3.82 7.71
CA ALA A 22 -12.18 -4.52 6.44
C ALA A 22 -11.92 -3.58 5.25
N TRP A 23 -12.49 -2.38 5.27
CA TRP A 23 -12.40 -1.39 4.19
C TRP A 23 -11.34 -0.30 4.42
N ALA A 24 -10.47 -0.48 5.42
CA ALA A 24 -9.46 0.52 5.75
C ALA A 24 -8.46 0.68 4.61
N LEU A 25 -8.14 1.95 4.32
CA LEU A 25 -6.96 2.34 3.56
C LEU A 25 -6.17 3.36 4.40
N PRO A 26 -5.34 2.90 5.34
CA PRO A 26 -4.73 3.77 6.34
C PRO A 26 -3.56 4.58 5.79
N ASN A 27 -3.26 5.73 6.40
CA ASN A 27 -2.11 6.57 6.05
C ASN A 27 -0.78 5.80 6.02
N LYS A 28 -0.64 4.77 6.89
CA LYS A 28 0.57 3.95 6.96
C LYS A 28 0.90 3.26 5.64
N PHE A 29 -0.11 2.91 4.84
CA PHE A 29 0.05 2.38 3.49
C PHE A 29 0.79 3.38 2.61
N PHE A 30 0.30 4.63 2.59
CA PHE A 30 0.89 5.69 1.79
C PHE A 30 2.28 6.09 2.30
N ASP A 31 2.53 6.07 3.61
CA ASP A 31 3.86 6.29 4.17
C ASP A 31 4.91 5.33 3.57
N PHE A 32 4.55 4.06 3.35
CA PHE A 32 5.45 3.08 2.73
C PHE A 32 5.74 3.41 1.27
N VAL A 33 4.71 3.77 0.51
CA VAL A 33 4.86 4.19 -0.90
C VAL A 33 5.74 5.44 -0.99
N GLN A 34 5.47 6.46 -0.16
CA GLN A 34 6.28 7.69 -0.12
C GLN A 34 7.70 7.42 0.39
N ALA A 35 7.92 6.38 1.18
CA ALA A 35 9.24 5.92 1.58
C ALA A 35 9.92 4.99 0.55
N ARG A 36 9.29 4.72 -0.60
CA ARG A 36 9.82 3.87 -1.70
C ARG A 36 10.15 2.46 -1.21
N LEU A 37 9.26 1.90 -0.39
CA LEU A 37 9.33 0.53 0.09
C LEU A 37 8.46 -0.38 -0.76
N GLY A 38 8.79 -1.68 -0.80
CA GLY A 38 7.80 -2.67 -1.18
C GLY A 38 6.72 -2.79 -0.09
N VAL A 39 5.50 -3.16 -0.48
CA VAL A 39 4.34 -3.13 0.42
C VAL A 39 3.74 -4.53 0.58
N VAL A 40 3.68 -5.02 1.82
CA VAL A 40 3.04 -6.30 2.16
C VAL A 40 1.82 -6.03 3.04
N VAL A 41 0.65 -6.47 2.57
CA VAL A 41 -0.63 -6.27 3.25
C VAL A 41 -1.43 -7.57 3.37
N GLY A 42 -2.41 -7.60 4.27
CA GLY A 42 -3.45 -8.63 4.24
C GLY A 42 -4.45 -8.42 3.10
N PRO A 43 -5.41 -9.35 2.88
CA PRO A 43 -6.35 -9.28 1.77
C PRO A 43 -7.51 -8.28 1.96
N SER A 44 -7.26 -7.13 2.59
CA SER A 44 -8.26 -6.04 2.68
C SER A 44 -8.51 -5.43 1.29
N PRO A 45 -9.77 -5.25 0.84
CA PRO A 45 -10.08 -4.90 -0.55
C PRO A 45 -9.32 -3.68 -1.09
N GLU A 46 -9.35 -2.55 -0.39
CA GLU A 46 -8.73 -1.31 -0.89
C GLU A 46 -7.21 -1.36 -0.92
N MET A 47 -6.57 -1.88 0.13
CA MET A 47 -5.12 -2.07 0.15
C MET A 47 -4.67 -3.07 -0.93
N ALA A 48 -5.38 -4.20 -1.05
CA ALA A 48 -5.05 -5.24 -2.01
C ALA A 48 -5.24 -4.77 -3.47
N ARG A 49 -6.25 -3.93 -3.73
CA ARG A 49 -6.46 -3.30 -5.04
C ARG A 49 -5.25 -2.47 -5.43
N LEU A 50 -4.83 -1.51 -4.60
CA LEU A 50 -3.71 -0.62 -4.92
C LEU A 50 -2.37 -1.36 -5.04
N VAL A 51 -2.12 -2.36 -4.20
CA VAL A 51 -0.89 -3.18 -4.31
C VAL A 51 -0.83 -3.88 -5.67
N ARG A 52 -1.94 -4.46 -6.13
CA ARG A 52 -1.99 -5.16 -7.41
C ARG A 52 -1.95 -4.20 -8.59
N GLU A 53 -2.71 -3.11 -8.52
CA GLU A 53 -2.84 -2.10 -9.58
C GLU A 53 -1.49 -1.46 -9.92
N HIS A 54 -0.69 -1.10 -8.91
CA HIS A 54 0.59 -0.45 -9.12
C HIS A 54 1.79 -1.39 -8.98
N GLY A 55 1.58 -2.69 -8.74
CA GLY A 55 2.67 -3.66 -8.57
C GLY A 55 3.57 -3.38 -7.35
N LEU A 56 3.01 -2.81 -6.28
CA LEU A 56 3.76 -2.29 -5.12
C LEU A 56 4.35 -3.37 -4.22
N GLY A 57 3.90 -4.61 -4.36
CA GLY A 57 4.28 -5.67 -3.45
C GLY A 57 3.37 -6.89 -3.50
N ALA A 58 3.09 -7.43 -2.32
CA ALA A 58 2.35 -8.68 -2.17
C ALA A 58 1.14 -8.52 -1.24
N VAL A 59 0.10 -9.29 -1.54
CA VAL A 59 -1.07 -9.44 -0.69
C VAL A 59 -1.01 -10.85 -0.11
N ALA A 60 -0.95 -10.97 1.20
CA ALA A 60 -1.01 -12.26 1.88
C ALA A 60 -2.37 -12.94 1.61
N GLU A 61 -2.37 -14.26 1.57
CA GLU A 61 -3.57 -15.08 1.29
C GLU A 61 -4.68 -14.82 2.31
N ASP A 62 -4.30 -14.71 3.59
CA ASP A 62 -5.19 -14.37 4.70
C ASP A 62 -4.46 -13.48 5.73
N PHE A 63 -5.10 -13.25 6.88
CA PHE A 63 -4.55 -12.41 7.96
C PHE A 63 -3.70 -13.19 8.98
N SER A 64 -3.37 -14.45 8.71
CA SER A 64 -2.59 -15.30 9.60
C SER A 64 -1.09 -15.01 9.50
N ALA A 65 -0.36 -15.32 10.58
CA ALA A 65 1.09 -15.29 10.57
C ALA A 65 1.66 -16.24 9.51
N LYS A 66 1.03 -17.39 9.27
CA LYS A 66 1.47 -18.37 8.27
C LYS A 66 1.47 -17.79 6.85
N ALA A 67 0.39 -17.10 6.47
CA ALA A 67 0.31 -16.45 5.16
C ALA A 67 1.34 -15.33 5.01
N LEU A 68 1.58 -14.55 6.07
CA LEU A 68 2.64 -13.55 6.07
C LEU A 68 4.03 -14.18 5.90
N THR A 69 4.33 -15.24 6.67
CA THR A 69 5.59 -15.99 6.55
C THR A 69 5.80 -16.51 5.13
N ALA A 70 4.78 -17.08 4.49
CA ALA A 70 4.88 -17.55 3.12
C ALA A 70 5.24 -16.44 2.11
N VAL A 71 4.74 -15.22 2.32
CA VAL A 71 5.14 -14.06 1.51
C VAL A 71 6.61 -13.71 1.74
N LEU A 72 7.05 -13.68 3.01
CA LEU A 72 8.42 -13.33 3.39
C LEU A 72 9.45 -14.36 2.91
N ASP A 73 9.13 -15.66 3.01
CA ASP A 73 10.00 -16.75 2.57
C ASP A 73 10.20 -16.77 1.05
N ALA A 74 9.25 -16.21 0.29
CA ALA A 74 9.32 -16.14 -1.17
C ALA A 74 10.02 -14.86 -1.70
N LEU A 75 10.56 -14.02 -0.81
CA LEU A 75 11.22 -12.79 -1.20
C LEU A 75 12.57 -13.07 -1.87
N THR A 76 12.85 -12.27 -2.90
CA THR A 76 14.18 -12.20 -3.50
C THR A 76 14.59 -10.73 -3.60
N PRO A 77 15.91 -10.41 -3.62
CA PRO A 77 16.38 -9.05 -3.80
C PRO A 77 15.81 -8.37 -5.05
N ASP A 78 15.66 -9.12 -6.15
CA ASP A 78 15.10 -8.60 -7.41
C ASP A 78 13.61 -8.22 -7.27
N ARG A 79 12.81 -9.05 -6.59
CA ARG A 79 11.39 -8.75 -6.32
C ARG A 79 11.25 -7.50 -5.47
N VAL A 80 12.03 -7.41 -4.39
CA VAL A 80 12.03 -6.25 -3.50
C VAL A 80 12.45 -4.99 -4.26
N THR A 81 13.51 -5.07 -5.06
CA THR A 81 13.97 -3.96 -5.90
C THR A 81 12.88 -3.49 -6.87
N ALA A 82 12.21 -4.42 -7.56
CA ALA A 82 11.11 -4.10 -8.46
C ALA A 82 9.95 -3.39 -7.72
N TRP A 83 9.59 -3.85 -6.53
CA TRP A 83 8.56 -3.21 -5.70
C TRP A 83 8.94 -1.81 -5.23
N LYS A 84 10.20 -1.58 -4.84
CA LYS A 84 10.69 -0.25 -4.48
C LYS A 84 10.62 0.72 -5.67
N GLN A 85 10.96 0.24 -6.88
CA GLN A 85 10.82 1.03 -8.11
C GLN A 85 9.35 1.31 -8.47
N ALA A 86 8.46 0.34 -8.29
CA ALA A 86 7.03 0.52 -8.47
C ALA A 86 6.46 1.57 -7.51
N SER A 87 6.83 1.51 -6.23
CA SER A 87 6.49 2.54 -5.25
C SER A 87 7.05 3.91 -5.62
N HIS A 88 8.27 3.98 -6.16
CA HIS A 88 8.83 5.23 -6.66
C HIS A 88 7.98 5.82 -7.81
N ALA A 89 7.59 5.00 -8.78
CA ALA A 89 6.75 5.41 -9.91
C ALA A 89 5.36 5.88 -9.46
N ALA A 90 4.73 5.17 -8.52
CA ALA A 90 3.39 5.49 -8.02
C ALA A 90 3.36 6.64 -7.00
N ALA A 91 4.50 7.01 -6.39
CA ALA A 91 4.55 7.96 -5.28
C ALA A 91 3.89 9.31 -5.59
N ARG A 92 4.08 9.85 -6.80
CA ARG A 92 3.47 11.14 -7.16
C ARG A 92 1.97 11.03 -7.30
N GLU A 93 1.47 9.98 -7.95
CA GLU A 93 0.03 9.75 -8.12
C GLU A 93 -0.66 9.54 -6.76
N LEU A 94 -0.05 8.73 -5.90
CA LEU A 94 -0.57 8.40 -4.57
C LEU A 94 -0.19 9.42 -3.49
N SER A 95 0.32 10.59 -3.87
CA SER A 95 0.62 11.70 -2.94
C SER A 95 -0.63 12.49 -2.59
N ALA A 96 -0.63 13.11 -1.41
CA ALA A 96 -1.74 13.93 -0.94
C ALA A 96 -2.06 15.06 -1.94
N GLU A 97 -1.04 15.68 -2.53
CA GLU A 97 -1.16 16.75 -3.51
C GLU A 97 -1.94 16.32 -4.76
N SER A 98 -1.77 15.08 -5.20
CA SER A 98 -2.52 14.51 -6.34
C SER A 98 -3.92 14.06 -5.92
N GLN A 99 -4.05 13.39 -4.76
CA GLN A 99 -5.32 12.86 -4.28
C GLN A 99 -6.32 13.97 -3.89
N VAL A 100 -5.86 15.10 -3.37
CA VAL A 100 -6.69 16.29 -3.09
C VAL A 100 -7.40 16.82 -4.34
N GLN A 101 -6.80 16.69 -5.52
CA GLN A 101 -7.44 17.16 -6.75
C GLN A 101 -8.71 16.37 -7.09
N THR A 102 -8.75 15.08 -6.73
CA THR A 102 -9.95 14.25 -6.90
C THR A 102 -11.09 14.78 -6.04
N TRP A 103 -10.81 15.11 -4.77
CA TRP A 103 -11.78 15.73 -3.88
C TRP A 103 -12.25 17.09 -4.37
N HIS A 104 -11.32 17.94 -4.80
CA HIS A 104 -11.65 19.24 -5.35
C HIS A 104 -12.62 19.13 -6.53
N ARG A 105 -12.32 18.26 -7.51
CA ARG A 105 -13.22 18.02 -8.66
C ARG A 105 -14.61 17.54 -8.23
N ALA A 106 -14.69 16.58 -7.31
CA ALA A 106 -15.96 16.05 -6.83
C ALA A 106 -16.80 17.13 -6.14
N VAL A 107 -16.18 17.96 -5.29
CA VAL A 107 -16.86 19.06 -4.60
C VAL A 107 -17.30 20.13 -5.60
N THR A 108 -16.44 20.53 -6.54
CA THR A 108 -16.80 21.53 -7.57
C THR A 108 -18.00 21.07 -8.39
N ALA A 109 -18.10 19.79 -8.73
CA ALA A 109 -19.22 19.23 -9.49
C ALA A 109 -20.58 19.27 -8.75
N LEU A 110 -20.58 19.43 -7.42
CA LEU A 110 -21.81 19.59 -6.64
C LEU A 110 -22.29 21.05 -6.56
N LEU A 111 -21.43 22.00 -6.93
CA LEU A 111 -21.72 23.44 -6.87
C LEU A 111 -22.22 24.00 -8.21
N THR A 112 -22.25 23.18 -9.26
CA THR A 112 -22.72 23.50 -10.62
C THR A 112 -23.98 22.70 -10.92
#